data_AF-A0AA45JKV2-F1
#
_entry.id   AF-A0AA45JKV2-F1
#
_cell.length_a   1.000
_cell.length_b   1.000
_cell.length_c   1.000
_cell.angle_alpha   90.00
_cell.angle_beta   90.00
_cell.angle_gamma   90.00
#
_symmetry.space_group_name_H-M   'P 1'
#
loop_
_entity.id
_entity.type
_entity.pdbx_description
1 polymer ?
#
loop_
_entity_poly.entity_id
_entity_poly.type
_entity_poly.pdbx_seq_one_letter_code
_entity_poly.pdbx_strand_id
1 'polypeptide(L)'
;MSVTKLTIRAAVVGALLTAPIAAVAGNAAAAGHNWDAVAQCESGGNWATNTGNGYYGGLQFSPGTWAANGGSGMPHQASREQQIAIAERVLARQGIGAWPSCGGRLYS
;
A
#
# COMPACT_ATOMS: atom_id res chain seq x y z
N MET A 1 65.29 -10.93 20.11
CA MET A 1 65.22 -11.99 19.08
C MET A 1 63.92 -12.74 19.25
N SER A 2 63.21 -12.95 18.14
CA SER A 2 61.81 -13.34 17.97
C SER A 2 61.35 -14.58 18.71
N VAL A 3 60.06 -14.62 19.13
CA VAL A 3 59.14 -15.77 18.93
C VAL A 3 57.69 -15.22 18.92
N THR A 4 57.13 -14.89 17.75
CA THR A 4 56.19 -15.70 16.95
C THR A 4 54.74 -15.71 17.49
N LYS A 5 53.87 -14.98 16.79
CA LYS A 5 52.40 -15.06 16.92
C LYS A 5 51.93 -16.48 16.59
N LEU A 6 51.14 -17.09 17.47
CA LEU A 6 50.36 -18.29 17.14
C LEU A 6 48.88 -18.00 17.31
N THR A 7 48.21 -17.73 16.20
CA THR A 7 46.76 -17.79 16.07
C THR A 7 46.33 -19.25 16.15
N ILE A 8 45.44 -19.59 17.07
CA ILE A 8 44.64 -20.82 17.01
C ILE A 8 43.16 -20.44 17.06
N ARG A 9 42.44 -20.93 16.05
CA ARG A 9 41.00 -20.76 15.84
C ARG A 9 40.22 -21.82 16.64
N ALA A 10 39.07 -21.37 17.15
CA ALA A 10 37.81 -22.07 17.36
C ALA A 10 37.67 -23.07 18.53
N ALA A 11 36.71 -22.78 19.40
CA ALA A 11 35.77 -23.78 19.92
C ALA A 11 34.37 -23.14 20.03
N VAL A 12 33.43 -23.75 19.33
CA VAL A 12 32.01 -23.42 19.22
C VAL A 12 31.26 -23.89 20.46
N VAL A 13 30.47 -23.04 21.12
CA VAL A 13 29.19 -23.45 21.77
C VAL A 13 28.26 -22.24 21.82
N GLY A 14 27.15 -22.31 21.09
CA GLY A 14 26.09 -21.29 21.14
C GLY A 14 24.90 -21.77 20.32
N ALA A 15 24.15 -22.75 20.85
CA ALA A 15 22.89 -23.18 20.27
C ALA A 15 21.86 -22.05 20.44
N LEU A 16 21.78 -21.15 19.46
CA LEU A 16 20.70 -20.20 19.33
C LEU A 16 19.46 -20.96 18.83
N LEU A 17 18.48 -21.14 19.71
CA LEU A 17 17.13 -21.53 19.35
C LEU A 17 16.52 -20.38 18.52
N THR A 18 16.70 -20.40 17.21
CA THR A 18 16.00 -19.50 16.30
C THR A 18 14.57 -19.98 16.14
N ALA A 19 13.71 -19.67 17.12
CA ALA A 19 12.28 -19.66 16.88
C ALA A 19 12.02 -18.54 15.85
N PRO A 20 11.36 -18.81 14.71
CA PRO A 20 10.87 -17.73 13.88
C PRO A 20 9.78 -17.04 14.69
N ILE A 21 10.10 -15.88 15.26
CA ILE A 21 9.07 -14.90 15.57
C ILE A 21 8.53 -14.51 14.19
N ALA A 22 7.45 -15.18 13.78
CA ALA A 22 6.60 -14.66 12.74
C ALA A 22 6.12 -13.31 13.28
N ALA A 23 6.79 -12.24 12.84
CA ALA A 23 6.25 -10.91 12.97
C ALA A 23 4.92 -10.96 12.22
N VAL A 24 3.84 -11.16 12.95
CA VAL A 24 2.55 -10.63 12.52
C VAL A 24 2.80 -9.15 12.46
N ALA A 25 3.17 -8.67 11.27
CA ALA A 25 2.90 -7.32 10.86
C ALA A 25 1.37 -7.22 10.88
N GLY A 26 0.82 -7.01 12.08
CA GLY A 26 -0.51 -6.47 12.22
C GLY A 26 -0.42 -5.14 11.54
N ASN A 27 -0.89 -5.08 10.29
CA ASN A 27 -1.22 -3.84 9.64
C ASN A 27 -2.15 -3.12 10.60
N ALA A 28 -1.58 -2.19 11.36
CA ALA A 28 -2.31 -1.25 12.17
C ALA A 28 -3.13 -0.41 11.20
N ALA A 29 -4.30 -0.91 10.83
CA ALA A 29 -5.34 -0.10 10.25
C ALA A 29 -5.84 0.80 11.40
N ALA A 30 -5.05 1.84 11.70
CA ALA A 30 -5.53 3.00 12.43
C ALA A 30 -6.79 3.44 11.70
N ALA A 31 -7.97 3.28 12.32
CA ALA A 31 -9.31 3.47 11.76
C ALA A 31 -9.28 4.05 10.34
N GLY A 32 -9.03 3.17 9.36
CA GLY A 32 -8.66 3.59 8.02
C GLY A 32 -9.85 4.23 7.32
N HIS A 33 -9.58 5.17 6.42
CA HIS A 33 -10.64 5.70 5.56
C HIS A 33 -11.36 4.56 4.83
N ASN A 34 -12.70 4.60 4.81
CA ASN A 34 -13.52 3.56 4.19
C ASN A 34 -13.56 3.72 2.67
N TRP A 35 -12.46 3.36 2.02
CA TRP A 35 -12.32 3.43 0.56
C TRP A 35 -13.22 2.45 -0.18
N ASP A 36 -13.66 1.36 0.45
CA ASP A 36 -14.66 0.48 -0.17
C ASP A 36 -16.00 1.18 -0.32
N ALA A 37 -16.43 1.95 0.66
CA ALA A 37 -17.66 2.73 0.55
C ALA A 37 -17.56 3.81 -0.53
N VAL A 38 -16.38 4.42 -0.71
CA VAL A 38 -16.12 5.32 -1.84
C VAL A 38 -16.16 4.55 -3.16
N ALA A 39 -15.47 3.41 -3.28
CA ALA A 39 -15.48 2.60 -4.50
C ALA A 39 -16.88 2.08 -4.86
N GLN A 40 -17.70 1.75 -3.85
CA GLN A 40 -19.09 1.37 -4.05
C GLN A 40 -19.91 2.50 -4.68
N CYS A 41 -19.63 3.74 -4.32
CA CYS A 41 -20.26 4.92 -4.90
C CYS A 41 -19.72 5.27 -6.29
N GLU A 42 -18.40 5.17 -6.48
CA GLU A 42 -17.70 5.60 -7.70
C GLU A 42 -17.85 4.60 -8.86
N SER A 43 -17.74 3.30 -8.56
CA SER A 43 -17.68 2.25 -9.58
C SER A 43 -18.63 1.07 -9.33
N GLY A 44 -19.51 1.19 -8.31
CA GLY A 44 -20.33 0.07 -7.86
C GLY A 44 -19.51 -1.03 -7.16
N GLY A 45 -18.29 -0.71 -6.71
CA GLY A 45 -17.40 -1.64 -6.01
C GLY A 45 -16.50 -2.45 -6.94
N ASN A 46 -16.55 -2.20 -8.25
CA ASN A 46 -15.69 -2.89 -9.21
C ASN A 46 -14.31 -2.21 -9.30
N TRP A 47 -13.30 -2.83 -8.70
CA TRP A 47 -11.92 -2.33 -8.68
C TRP A 47 -11.19 -2.43 -10.02
N ALA A 48 -11.72 -3.21 -10.97
CA ALA A 48 -11.17 -3.36 -12.32
C ALA A 48 -11.96 -2.54 -13.37
N THR A 49 -12.75 -1.55 -12.93
CA THR A 49 -13.61 -0.76 -13.82
C THR A 49 -12.83 -0.06 -14.92
N ASN A 50 -13.27 -0.28 -16.15
CA ASN A 50 -12.78 0.40 -17.35
C ASN A 50 -13.93 0.49 -18.36
N THR A 51 -14.78 1.51 -18.22
CA THR A 51 -15.97 1.70 -19.06
C THR A 51 -15.70 2.55 -20.30
N GLY A 52 -14.46 3.06 -20.47
CA GLY A 52 -14.12 3.99 -21.54
C GLY A 52 -14.53 5.45 -21.26
N ASN A 53 -14.93 5.80 -20.04
CA ASN A 53 -15.29 7.16 -19.64
C ASN A 53 -14.09 8.06 -19.27
N GLY A 54 -12.86 7.57 -19.44
CA GLY A 54 -11.61 8.28 -19.09
C GLY A 54 -11.17 8.14 -17.62
N TYR A 55 -11.95 7.44 -16.80
CA TYR A 55 -11.62 7.10 -15.42
C TYR A 55 -11.51 5.59 -15.25
N TYR A 56 -10.70 5.17 -14.28
CA TYR A 56 -10.28 3.78 -14.16
C TYR A 56 -10.24 3.31 -12.70
N GLY A 57 -10.53 2.03 -12.53
CA GLY A 57 -10.44 1.35 -11.26
C GLY A 57 -11.62 1.63 -10.32
N GLY A 58 -11.51 1.15 -9.08
CA GLY A 58 -12.58 1.26 -8.09
C GLY A 58 -12.88 2.69 -7.67
N LEU A 59 -11.84 3.53 -7.65
CA LEU A 59 -11.90 4.91 -7.16
C LEU A 59 -11.94 5.95 -8.29
N GLN A 60 -12.20 5.49 -9.53
CA GLN A 60 -12.34 6.34 -10.71
C GLN A 60 -11.17 7.34 -10.86
N PHE A 61 -9.95 6.84 -10.90
CA PHE A 61 -8.78 7.69 -11.15
C PHE A 61 -8.67 8.09 -12.62
N SER A 62 -8.28 9.33 -12.88
CA SER A 62 -7.72 9.69 -14.19
C SER A 62 -6.27 9.16 -14.30
N PRO A 63 -5.78 8.83 -15.50
CA PRO A 63 -4.39 8.36 -15.68
C PRO A 63 -3.34 9.39 -15.21
N GLY A 64 -3.63 10.68 -15.39
CA GLY A 64 -2.75 11.76 -14.95
C GLY A 64 -2.62 11.84 -13.43
N THR A 65 -3.75 11.82 -12.71
CA THR A 65 -3.74 11.81 -11.24
C THR A 65 -3.07 10.55 -10.70
N TRP A 66 -3.34 9.40 -11.32
CA TRP A 66 -2.70 8.13 -10.96
C TRP A 66 -1.18 8.21 -11.03
N ALA A 67 -0.64 8.60 -12.20
CA ALA A 67 0.79 8.71 -12.41
C ALA A 67 1.44 9.76 -11.50
N ALA A 68 0.79 10.92 -11.34
CA ALA A 68 1.29 12.00 -10.48
C ALA A 68 1.41 11.60 -8.99
N ASN A 69 0.68 10.57 -8.55
CA ASN A 69 0.69 10.08 -7.16
C ASN A 69 1.45 8.75 -7.00
N GLY A 70 2.29 8.40 -7.98
CA GLY A 70 3.17 7.24 -7.93
C GLY A 70 2.50 5.93 -8.36
N GLY A 71 1.40 6.02 -9.09
CA GLY A 71 0.81 4.89 -9.80
C GLY A 71 1.65 4.49 -11.01
N SER A 72 1.83 3.19 -11.19
CA SER A 72 2.41 2.59 -12.40
C SER A 72 1.31 1.88 -13.20
N GLY A 73 1.48 1.82 -14.52
CA GLY A 73 0.45 1.26 -15.42
C GLY A 73 -0.89 2.00 -15.31
N MET A 74 -1.99 1.28 -15.52
CA MET A 74 -3.34 1.82 -15.43
C MET A 74 -4.02 1.46 -14.09
N PRO A 75 -4.85 2.35 -13.51
CA PRO A 75 -5.50 2.08 -12.22
C PRO A 75 -6.30 0.78 -12.19
N HIS A 76 -7.06 0.48 -13.24
CA HIS A 76 -7.90 -0.73 -13.33
C HIS A 76 -7.09 -2.04 -13.43
N GLN A 77 -5.78 -1.97 -13.66
CA GLN A 77 -4.87 -3.11 -13.67
C GLN A 77 -4.17 -3.30 -12.33
N ALA A 78 -4.24 -2.31 -11.43
CA ALA A 78 -3.65 -2.37 -10.10
C ALA A 78 -4.59 -3.05 -9.12
N SER A 79 -4.03 -3.70 -8.10
CA SER A 79 -4.82 -4.26 -7.00
C SER A 79 -5.61 -3.17 -6.28
N ARG A 80 -6.69 -3.57 -5.62
CA ARG A 80 -7.48 -2.72 -4.74
C ARG A 80 -6.59 -1.99 -3.73
N GLU A 81 -5.69 -2.70 -3.08
CA GLU A 81 -4.81 -2.18 -2.03
C GLU A 81 -3.84 -1.13 -2.60
N GLN A 82 -3.34 -1.33 -3.81
CA GLN A 82 -2.49 -0.35 -4.49
C GLN A 82 -3.29 0.90 -4.87
N GLN A 83 -4.52 0.73 -5.34
CA GLN A 83 -5.40 1.87 -5.61
C GLN A 83 -5.69 2.68 -4.34
N ILE A 84 -5.97 2.01 -3.22
CA ILE A 84 -6.16 2.65 -1.91
C ILE A 84 -4.89 3.38 -1.47
N ALA A 85 -3.71 2.76 -1.58
CA ALA A 85 -2.46 3.39 -1.19
C ALA A 85 -2.17 4.68 -1.98
N ILE A 86 -2.58 4.74 -3.25
CA ILE A 86 -2.48 5.95 -4.07
C ILE A 86 -3.59 6.95 -3.73
N ALA A 87 -4.79 6.46 -3.41
CA ALA A 87 -5.89 7.29 -2.94
C ALA A 87 -5.55 8.05 -1.66
N GLU A 88 -4.88 7.40 -0.71
CA GLU A 88 -4.36 8.04 0.50
C GLU A 88 -3.38 9.18 0.20
N ARG A 89 -2.51 9.02 -0.81
CA ARG A 89 -1.60 10.08 -1.25
C ARG A 89 -2.34 11.26 -1.88
N VAL A 90 -3.37 10.97 -2.68
CA VAL A 90 -4.23 11.99 -3.28
C VAL A 90 -4.99 12.73 -2.19
N LEU A 91 -5.59 12.00 -1.24
CA LEU A 91 -6.32 12.56 -0.11
C LEU A 91 -5.42 13.47 0.74
N ALA A 92 -4.19 13.04 1.02
CA ALA A 92 -3.22 13.85 1.75
C ALA A 92 -2.81 15.14 1.00
N ARG A 93 -2.84 15.15 -0.34
CA ARG A 93 -2.42 16.30 -1.17
C ARG A 93 -3.55 17.25 -1.53
N GLN A 94 -4.72 16.71 -1.86
CA GLN A 94 -5.87 17.44 -2.43
C GLN A 94 -7.03 17.54 -1.44
N GLY A 95 -7.00 16.76 -0.37
CA GLY A 95 -8.13 16.61 0.54
C GLY A 95 -9.27 15.81 -0.08
N ILE A 96 -10.37 15.74 0.67
CA ILE A 96 -11.60 15.00 0.29
C ILE A 96 -12.23 15.50 -1.03
N GLY A 97 -11.90 16.73 -1.45
CA GLY A 97 -12.41 17.33 -2.68
C GLY A 97 -11.99 16.60 -3.97
N ALA A 98 -11.01 15.69 -3.90
CA ALA A 98 -10.69 14.80 -5.02
C ALA A 98 -11.82 13.79 -5.33
N TRP A 99 -12.70 13.51 -4.36
CA TRP A 99 -13.93 12.73 -4.53
C TRP A 99 -15.13 13.56 -4.07
N PRO A 100 -15.57 14.58 -4.83
CA PRO A 100 -16.52 15.57 -4.37
C PRO A 100 -17.90 14.98 -4.04
N SER A 101 -18.34 13.95 -4.77
CA SER A 101 -19.65 13.32 -4.60
C SER A 101 -19.62 12.12 -3.66
N CYS A 102 -18.52 11.36 -3.66
CA CYS A 102 -18.43 10.10 -2.93
C CYS A 102 -17.53 10.15 -1.69
N GLY A 103 -16.65 11.15 -1.56
CA GLY A 103 -15.63 11.24 -0.52
C GLY A 103 -16.17 11.30 0.90
N GLY A 104 -17.41 11.79 1.10
CA GLY A 104 -18.06 11.75 2.43
C GLY A 104 -18.18 10.33 3.01
N ARG A 105 -18.13 9.29 2.17
CA ARG A 105 -18.16 7.88 2.56
C ARG A 105 -16.84 7.37 3.14
N LEU A 106 -15.77 8.17 3.13
CA LEU A 106 -14.53 7.82 3.81
C LEU A 106 -14.71 7.64 5.33
N TYR A 107 -15.77 8.22 5.90
CA TYR A 107 -16.05 8.23 7.34
C TYR A 107 -17.34 7.46 7.71
N SER A 108 -17.88 6.68 6.78
CA SER A 108 -19.07 5.85 7.01
C SER A 108 -18.75 4.46 7.52
#